data_AF-A0A2S5JD92-F1
#
_entry.id   AF-A0A2S5JD92-F1
#
_cell.length_a   1.000
_cell.length_b   1.000
_cell.length_c   1.000
_cell.angle_alpha   90.00
_cell.angle_beta   90.00
_cell.angle_gamma   90.00
#
_symmetry.space_group_name_H-M   'P 1'
#
loop_
_entity.id
_entity.type
_entity.pdbx_description
1 polymer ?
#
loop_
_entity_poly.entity_id
_entity_poly.type
_entity_poly.pdbx_seq_one_letter_code
_entity_poly.pdbx_strand_id
1 'polypeptide(L)' 'MHFANTQSGWMRAARRCATAATLAILLSGCAATMVTGDAGCASYAEARLARPPAATVATVPPAWATWIADLDDRMTGTCR' A
#
# COMPACT_ATOMS: atom_id res chain seq x y z
N MET A 1 36.31 -7.79 -35.15
CA MET A 1 35.02 -8.36 -34.72
C MET A 1 34.88 -8.57 -33.19
N HIS A 2 35.94 -8.38 -32.39
CA HIS A 2 35.89 -8.54 -30.92
C HIS A 2 35.21 -7.38 -30.14
N PHE A 3 35.29 -6.13 -30.64
CA PHE A 3 34.79 -4.93 -29.93
C PHE A 3 33.25 -4.78 -29.90
N ALA A 4 32.54 -5.25 -30.93
CA ALA A 4 31.07 -5.17 -30.98
C ALA A 4 30.41 -6.14 -29.98
N ASN A 5 31.06 -7.27 -29.73
CA ASN A 5 30.53 -8.30 -28.84
C ASN A 5 30.64 -7.87 -27.36
N THR A 6 31.71 -7.18 -26.98
CA THR A 6 31.89 -6.59 -25.64
C THR A 6 30.92 -5.46 -25.35
N GLN A 7 30.65 -4.57 -26.31
CA GLN A 7 29.63 -3.52 -26.17
C GLN A 7 28.22 -4.11 -25.92
N SER A 8 27.86 -5.18 -26.65
CA SER A 8 26.56 -5.84 -26.50
C SER A 8 26.38 -6.55 -25.15
N GLY A 9 27.46 -7.06 -24.57
CA GLY A 9 27.47 -7.69 -23.23
C GLY A 9 27.28 -6.65 -22.13
N TRP A 10 27.97 -5.51 -22.26
CA TRP A 10 27.85 -4.38 -21.34
C TRP A 10 26.45 -3.77 -21.30
N MET A 11 25.83 -3.55 -22.46
CA MET A 11 24.46 -3.00 -22.52
C MET A 11 23.44 -3.95 -21.86
N ARG A 12 23.59 -5.27 -22.04
CA ARG A 12 22.72 -6.26 -21.42
C ARG A 12 22.89 -6.33 -19.91
N ALA A 13 24.12 -6.24 -19.41
CA ALA A 13 24.41 -6.19 -17.97
C ALA A 13 23.87 -4.90 -17.34
N ALA A 14 24.12 -3.74 -17.96
CA ALA A 14 23.63 -2.45 -17.48
C ALA A 14 22.10 -2.41 -17.39
N ARG A 15 21.40 -2.97 -18.39
CA ARG A 15 19.94 -3.03 -18.39
C ARG A 15 19.40 -3.91 -17.26
N ARG A 16 20.05 -5.06 -16.98
CA ARG A 16 19.69 -5.94 -15.85
C ARG A 16 19.93 -5.28 -14.50
N CYS A 17 21.06 -4.60 -14.33
CA CYS A 17 21.37 -3.85 -13.12
C CYS A 17 20.37 -2.69 -12.91
N ALA A 18 20.04 -1.96 -13.97
CA ALA A 18 19.05 -0.89 -13.91
C ALA A 18 17.67 -1.42 -13.48
N THR A 19 17.18 -2.50 -14.09
CA THR A 19 15.90 -3.12 -13.70
C THR A 19 15.93 -3.64 -12.26
N ALA A 20 17.03 -4.26 -11.84
CA ALA A 20 17.19 -4.74 -10.46
C ALA A 20 17.21 -3.59 -9.45
N ALA A 21 17.89 -2.48 -9.78
CA ALA A 21 17.93 -1.29 -8.95
C ALA A 21 16.55 -0.62 -8.85
N THR A 22 15.81 -0.49 -9.96
CA THR A 22 14.45 0.07 -9.95
C THR A 22 13.49 -0.79 -9.12
N LEU A 23 13.55 -2.12 -9.27
CA LEU A 23 12.78 -3.05 -8.44
C LEU A 23 13.16 -2.94 -6.97
N ALA A 24 14.47 -2.90 -6.65
CA ALA A 24 14.93 -2.77 -5.28
C ALA A 24 14.49 -1.45 -4.63
N ILE A 25 14.45 -0.34 -5.37
CA ILE A 25 13.98 0.97 -4.89
C ILE A 25 12.46 0.98 -4.67
N LEU A 26 11.70 0.40 -5.60
CA LEU A 26 10.24 0.29 -5.45
C LEU A 26 9.84 -0.63 -4.30
N LEU A 27 10.51 -1.79 -4.19
CA LEU A 27 10.27 -2.77 -3.14
C LEU A 27 10.76 -2.28 -1.78
N SER A 28 11.88 -1.56 -1.70
CA SER A 28 12.34 -0.97 -0.44
C SER A 28 11.45 0.19 -0.01
N GLY A 29 10.90 0.97 -0.95
CA GLY A 29 9.89 2.00 -0.68
C GLY A 29 8.59 1.40 -0.14
N CYS A 30 8.02 0.40 -0.81
CA CYS A 30 6.83 -0.31 -0.32
C CYS A 30 7.11 -1.01 1.01
N ALA A 31 8.25 -1.69 1.15
CA ALA A 31 8.63 -2.33 2.40
C ALA A 31 8.85 -1.31 3.51
N ALA A 32 9.47 -0.15 3.26
CA ALA A 32 9.65 0.90 4.27
C ALA A 32 8.31 1.49 4.74
N THR A 33 7.33 1.67 3.83
CA THR A 33 5.96 2.08 4.19
C THR A 33 5.20 1.00 4.94
N MET A 34 5.49 -0.28 4.71
CA MET A 34 4.93 -1.41 5.47
C MET A 34 5.67 -1.69 6.79
N VAL A 35 6.96 -1.37 6.89
CA VAL A 35 7.84 -1.62 8.06
C VAL A 35 7.51 -0.70 9.23
N THR A 36 6.84 0.43 9.00
CA THR A 36 6.24 1.25 10.08
C THR A 36 4.98 0.62 10.69
N GLY A 37 4.74 -0.67 10.45
CA GLY A 37 3.85 -1.52 11.23
C GLY A 37 2.41 -1.50 10.77
N ASP A 38 1.80 -0.32 10.62
CA ASP A 38 0.34 -0.28 10.46
C ASP A 38 -0.15 0.85 9.55
N ALA A 39 0.32 0.91 8.31
CA ALA A 39 -0.23 1.84 7.31
C ALA A 39 -1.78 1.68 7.19
N GLY A 40 -2.29 0.46 7.37
CA GLY A 40 -3.72 0.18 7.45
C GLY A 40 -4.39 0.80 8.68
N CYS A 41 -3.80 0.70 9.87
CA CYS A 41 -4.38 1.29 11.09
C CYS A 41 -4.24 2.80 11.15
N ALA A 42 -3.16 3.36 10.60
CA ALA A 42 -3.03 4.81 10.40
C ALA A 42 -4.14 5.33 9.48
N SER A 43 -4.35 4.68 8.33
CA SER A 43 -5.43 5.03 7.40
C SER A 43 -6.82 4.88 8.05
N TYR A 44 -7.00 3.85 8.88
CA TYR A 44 -8.23 3.65 9.65
C TYR A 44 -8.47 4.77 10.68
N ALA A 45 -7.43 5.19 11.40
CA ALA A 45 -7.51 6.30 12.35
C ALA A 45 -7.95 7.60 11.66
N GLU A 46 -7.35 7.93 10.51
CA GLU A 46 -7.75 9.10 9.71
C GLU A 46 -9.20 8.99 9.21
N ALA A 47 -9.62 7.81 8.73
CA ALA A 47 -11.00 7.58 8.31
C ALA A 47 -12.01 7.76 9.46
N ARG A 48 -11.63 7.40 10.69
CA ARG A 48 -12.48 7.59 11.88
C ARG A 48 -12.61 9.06 12.29
N LEU A 49 -11.56 9.85 12.10
CA LEU A 49 -11.61 11.31 12.29
C LEU A 49 -12.50 11.99 11.25
N ALA A 50 -12.47 11.51 10.00
CA ALA A 50 -13.29 12.03 8.91
C ALA A 50 -14.72 11.44 8.85
N ARG A 51 -15.16 10.70 9.87
CA ARG A 51 -16.42 9.95 9.83
C ARG A 51 -17.61 10.91 9.67
N PRO A 52 -18.54 10.63 8.74
CA PRO A 52 -19.76 11.42 8.62
C PRO A 52 -20.58 11.45 9.92
N PRO A 53 -21.35 12.52 10.17
CA PRO A 53 -22.25 12.59 11.32
C PRO A 53 -23.22 11.40 11.38
N ALA A 54 -23.60 11.00 12.60
CA ALA A 54 -24.51 9.86 12.80
C ALA A 54 -25.84 10.00 12.04
N ALA A 55 -26.36 11.22 11.91
CA ALA A 55 -27.56 11.51 11.12
C ALA A 55 -27.39 11.17 9.63
N THR A 56 -26.18 11.35 9.07
CA THR A 56 -25.85 10.95 7.70
C THR A 56 -25.73 9.44 7.58
N VAL A 57 -25.21 8.76 8.61
CA VAL A 57 -25.14 7.29 8.62
C VAL A 57 -26.53 6.66 8.72
N ALA A 58 -27.50 7.32 9.38
CA ALA A 58 -28.87 6.85 9.51
C ALA A 58 -29.65 6.79 8.18
N THR A 59 -29.17 7.45 7.12
CA THR A 59 -29.78 7.38 5.79
C THR A 59 -29.24 6.23 4.94
N VAL A 60 -28.18 5.55 5.40
CA VAL A 60 -27.63 4.37 4.75
C VAL A 60 -28.60 3.19 4.94
N PRO A 61 -28.87 2.36 3.90
CA PRO A 61 -29.75 1.21 4.06
C PRO A 61 -29.29 0.30 5.23
N PRO A 62 -30.23 -0.26 6.03
CA PRO A 62 -29.89 -0.94 7.29
C PRO A 62 -28.82 -2.03 7.18
N ALA A 63 -28.88 -2.87 6.15
CA ALA A 63 -27.89 -3.93 5.93
C ALA A 63 -26.46 -3.38 5.75
N TRP A 64 -26.33 -2.26 5.04
CA TRP A 64 -25.04 -1.58 4.86
C TRP A 64 -24.57 -0.91 6.15
N ALA A 65 -25.47 -0.29 6.92
CA ALA A 65 -25.15 0.30 8.22
C ALA A 65 -24.61 -0.76 9.20
N THR A 66 -25.24 -1.94 9.24
CA THR A 66 -24.76 -3.09 10.03
C THR A 66 -23.38 -3.54 9.58
N TRP A 67 -23.16 -3.69 8.26
CA TRP A 67 -21.86 -4.09 7.73
C TRP A 67 -20.75 -3.07 8.06
N ILE A 68 -21.03 -1.76 7.99
CA ILE A 68 -20.07 -0.70 8.36
C ILE A 68 -19.71 -0.79 9.84
N ALA A 69 -20.69 -1.01 10.73
CA ALA A 69 -20.44 -1.13 12.16
C ALA A 69 -19.58 -2.37 12.49
N ASP A 70 -19.91 -3.51 11.88
CA ASP A 70 -19.15 -4.75 12.05
C ASP A 70 -17.70 -4.64 11.51
N LEU A 71 -17.50 -3.96 10.37
CA LEU A 71 -16.16 -3.65 9.87
C LEU A 71 -15.38 -2.76 10.84
N ASP A 72 -16.03 -1.75 11.39
CA ASP A 72 -15.43 -0.80 12.33
C ASP A 72 -14.97 -1.47 13.63
N ASP A 73 -15.77 -2.40 14.16
CA ASP A 73 -15.44 -3.18 15.36
C ASP A 73 -14.25 -4.10 15.12
N ARG A 74 -14.22 -4.82 13.99
CA ARG A 74 -13.07 -5.67 13.62
C ARG A 74 -11.78 -4.87 13.45
N MET A 75 -11.85 -3.72 12.79
CA MET A 75 -10.69 -2.85 12.61
C MET A 75 -10.23 -2.27 13.95
N THR A 76 -11.16 -1.82 14.80
CA THR A 76 -10.83 -1.34 16.16
C THR A 76 -10.15 -2.43 17.00
N GLY A 77 -10.59 -3.68 16.90
CA GLY A 77 -9.97 -4.80 17.61
C GLY A 77 -8.60 -5.22 17.05
N THR A 78 -8.35 -4.97 15.77
CA THR A 78 -7.07 -5.31 15.10
C THR A 78 -6.02 -4.21 15.27
N CYS A 79 -6.45 -2.95 15.30
CA CYS A 79 -5.59 -1.76 15.22
C CYS A 79 -5.34 -1.06 16.57
N ARG A 80 -5.72 -1.69 17.68
CA ARG A 80 -5.45 -1.23 19.05
C ARG A 80 -4.35 -2.08 19.66
#